data_AF-A0AAW3GK77-F1
#
_entry.id   AF-A0AAW3GK77-F1
#
_cell.length_a   1.000
_cell.length_b   1.000
_cell.length_c   1.000
_cell.angle_alpha   90.00
_cell.angle_beta   90.00
_cell.angle_gamma   90.00
#
_symmetry.space_group_name_H-M   'P 1'
#
loop_
_entity.id
_entity.type
_entity.pdbx_description
1 polymer ?
#
loop_
_entity_poly.entity_id
_entity_poly.type
_entity_poly.pdbx_seq_one_letter_code
_entity_poly.pdbx_strand_id
1 'polypeptide(L)'
;MKKVIEMFPEFHQEKLETTDIKDENNLIVVDTNFLLQILELPIDIATKYVDSLKSIKRNLYIPYLVALEFHFNKSNKKKTKKRNADSYFKQVESALNQLKSSVQNTDLIKMDIENGKLKHLIGNLELFTDDFLTKVNSFVRDEITDKEDEVYKELLNIISDSIGDVYEQEWIDEIEKEGEKRFAEAIPPGFDDENKDGTRKYNGISYHQKYGDLIIWKDI
;
A
#
# COMPACT_ATOMS: atom_id res chain seq x y z
N MET A 1 36.29 -14.72 -12.44
CA MET A 1 35.09 -13.91 -12.13
C MET A 1 34.25 -13.63 -13.37
N LYS A 2 34.79 -13.02 -14.44
CA LYS A 2 34.00 -12.66 -15.64
C LYS A 2 33.16 -13.82 -16.23
N LYS A 3 33.75 -15.00 -16.42
CA LYS A 3 33.04 -16.21 -16.90
C LYS A 3 31.89 -16.67 -15.99
N VAL A 4 32.02 -16.50 -14.67
CA VAL A 4 30.96 -16.90 -13.72
C VAL A 4 29.81 -15.90 -13.77
N ILE A 5 30.12 -14.60 -13.85
CA ILE A 5 29.12 -13.54 -14.02
C ILE A 5 28.37 -13.71 -15.35
N GLU A 6 29.09 -13.98 -16.45
CA GLU A 6 28.47 -14.23 -17.76
C GLU A 6 27.61 -15.51 -17.81
N MET A 7 27.92 -16.52 -16.99
CA MET A 7 27.16 -17.78 -16.94
C MET A 7 26.00 -17.75 -15.94
N PHE A 8 26.04 -16.87 -14.95
CA PHE A 8 25.05 -16.77 -13.86
C PHE A 8 24.70 -15.29 -13.57
N PRO A 9 24.33 -14.49 -14.57
CA PRO A 9 24.12 -13.05 -14.39
C PRO A 9 23.02 -12.73 -13.35
N GLU A 10 22.02 -13.60 -13.20
CA GLU A 10 20.90 -13.45 -12.26
C GLU A 10 21.35 -13.50 -10.80
N PHE A 11 22.47 -14.19 -10.52
CA PHE A 11 23.06 -14.30 -9.18
C PHE A 11 24.10 -13.20 -8.90
N HIS A 12 24.40 -12.39 -9.92
CA HIS A 12 25.40 -11.33 -9.87
C HIS A 12 24.77 -10.01 -10.31
N GLN A 13 23.88 -9.49 -9.47
CA GLN A 13 23.29 -8.16 -9.68
C GLN A 13 24.34 -7.07 -9.49
N GLU A 14 24.58 -6.31 -10.56
CA GLU A 14 25.30 -5.06 -10.45
C GLU A 14 24.48 -4.06 -9.63
N LYS A 15 25.17 -3.17 -8.92
CA LYS A 15 24.51 -2.14 -8.14
C LYS A 15 23.75 -1.20 -9.08
N LEU A 16 22.43 -1.13 -8.94
CA LEU A 16 21.61 -0.17 -9.68
C LEU A 16 22.04 1.26 -9.35
N GLU A 17 22.33 2.03 -10.39
CA GLU A 17 22.60 3.45 -10.33
C GLU A 17 21.38 4.25 -10.80
N THR A 18 21.28 5.50 -10.37
CA THR A 18 20.15 6.36 -10.74
C THR A 18 20.05 6.63 -12.25
N THR A 19 21.16 6.44 -12.97
CA THR A 19 21.20 6.51 -14.43
C THR A 19 20.46 5.36 -15.10
N ASP A 20 20.46 4.17 -14.49
CA ASP A 20 19.82 2.98 -15.07
C ASP A 20 18.30 3.17 -15.11
N ILE A 21 17.74 3.84 -14.11
CA ILE A 21 16.31 4.16 -14.05
C ILE A 21 15.90 5.16 -15.15
N LYS A 22 16.83 6.00 -15.61
CA LYS A 22 16.59 7.05 -16.61
C LYS A 22 17.05 6.66 -18.02
N ASP A 23 17.70 5.52 -18.18
CA ASP A 23 18.14 5.02 -19.48
C ASP A 23 16.90 4.66 -20.31
N GLU A 24 16.81 5.19 -21.52
CA GLU A 24 15.68 4.98 -22.43
C GLU A 24 15.53 3.52 -22.88
N ASN A 25 16.57 2.69 -22.69
CA ASN A 25 16.54 1.27 -23.03
C ASN A 25 16.00 0.37 -21.91
N ASN A 26 15.77 0.92 -20.71
CA ASN A 26 15.31 0.15 -19.56
C ASN A 26 13.80 0.24 -19.40
N LEU A 27 13.18 -0.90 -19.05
CA LEU A 27 11.76 -1.00 -18.74
C LEU A 27 11.58 -1.10 -17.23
N ILE A 28 10.71 -0.25 -16.67
CA ILE A 28 10.33 -0.28 -15.27
C ILE A 28 8.91 -0.78 -15.20
N VAL A 29 8.76 -1.98 -14.63
CA VAL A 29 7.46 -2.59 -14.39
C VAL A 29 7.17 -2.58 -12.90
N VAL A 30 5.99 -2.09 -12.54
CA VAL A 30 5.56 -2.02 -11.13
C VAL A 30 4.54 -3.10 -10.82
N ASP A 31 4.62 -3.63 -9.61
CA ASP A 31 3.65 -4.61 -9.09
C ASP A 31 2.37 -3.93 -8.58
N THR A 32 1.27 -4.68 -8.55
CA THR A 32 -0.01 -4.30 -7.94
C THR A 32 0.18 -3.83 -6.51
N ASN A 33 0.99 -4.53 -5.70
CA ASN A 33 1.20 -4.16 -4.29
C ASN A 33 1.87 -2.81 -4.15
N PHE A 34 2.82 -2.48 -5.04
CA PHE A 34 3.48 -1.17 -5.05
C PHE A 34 2.45 -0.05 -5.26
N LEU A 35 1.58 -0.17 -6.28
CA LEU A 35 0.53 0.81 -6.54
C LEU A 35 -0.49 0.91 -5.39
N LEU A 36 -0.87 -0.21 -4.79
CA LEU A 36 -1.81 -0.24 -3.67
C LEU A 36 -1.25 0.40 -2.40
N GLN A 37 0.05 0.20 -2.13
CA GLN A 37 0.71 0.79 -0.95
C GLN A 37 0.70 2.32 -1.01
N ILE A 38 0.81 2.93 -2.20
CA ILE A 38 0.71 4.40 -2.36
C ILE A 38 -0.59 4.94 -1.74
N LEU A 39 -1.69 4.19 -1.83
CA LEU A 39 -2.98 4.60 -1.26
C LEU A 39 -3.00 4.56 0.27
N GLU A 40 -2.16 3.74 0.89
CA GLU A 40 -2.10 3.55 2.34
C GLU A 40 -1.14 4.53 3.02
N LEU A 41 -0.20 5.11 2.27
CA LEU A 41 0.83 6.01 2.79
C LEU A 41 0.27 7.37 3.24
N PRO A 42 0.97 8.06 4.18
CA PRO A 42 0.74 9.47 4.44
C PRO A 42 0.84 10.29 3.16
N ILE A 43 0.01 11.34 3.05
CA ILE A 43 -0.18 12.04 1.78
C ILE A 43 1.11 12.65 1.20
N ASP A 44 1.98 13.20 2.04
CA ASP A 44 3.26 13.76 1.59
C ASP A 44 4.23 12.70 1.06
N ILE A 45 4.15 11.48 1.60
CA ILE A 45 4.93 10.35 1.12
C ILE A 45 4.32 9.84 -0.19
N ALA A 46 3.01 9.62 -0.23
CA ALA A 46 2.29 9.22 -1.44
C ALA A 46 2.56 10.16 -2.62
N THR A 47 2.57 11.48 -2.38
CA THR A 47 2.91 12.51 -3.37
C THR A 47 4.29 12.27 -3.97
N LYS A 48 5.31 12.00 -3.14
CA LYS A 48 6.68 11.71 -3.61
C LYS A 48 6.76 10.45 -4.47
N TYR A 49 6.01 9.41 -4.13
CA TYR A 49 5.95 8.19 -4.95
C TYR A 49 5.31 8.47 -6.31
N VAL A 50 4.20 9.21 -6.33
CA VAL A 50 3.53 9.63 -7.57
C VAL A 50 4.46 10.50 -8.43
N ASP A 51 5.15 11.47 -7.85
CA ASP A 51 6.11 12.31 -8.58
C ASP A 51 7.30 11.50 -9.12
N SER A 52 7.75 10.49 -8.36
CA SER A 52 8.79 9.57 -8.81
C SER A 52 8.34 8.78 -10.03
N LEU A 53 7.13 8.21 -10.01
CA LEU A 53 6.52 7.54 -11.17
C LEU A 53 6.39 8.46 -12.38
N LYS A 54 5.97 9.71 -12.18
CA LYS A 54 5.92 10.71 -13.27
C LYS A 54 7.28 10.94 -13.90
N SER A 55 8.33 11.02 -13.08
CA SER A 55 9.69 11.29 -13.56
C SER A 55 10.26 10.19 -14.46
N ILE A 56 9.72 8.97 -14.36
CA ILE A 56 10.13 7.79 -15.13
C ILE A 56 9.07 7.36 -16.14
N LYS A 57 8.06 8.18 -16.40
CA LYS A 57 6.88 7.82 -17.22
C LYS A 57 7.24 7.20 -18.58
N ARG A 58 8.34 7.64 -19.20
CA ARG A 58 8.80 7.11 -20.49
C ARG A 58 9.24 5.64 -20.43
N ASN A 59 9.74 5.20 -19.28
CA ASN A 59 10.24 3.85 -19.03
C ASN A 59 9.22 2.99 -18.28
N LEU A 60 8.09 3.56 -17.86
CA LEU A 60 7.11 2.90 -17.04
C LEU A 60 6.13 2.09 -17.90
N TYR A 61 6.03 0.79 -17.60
CA TYR A 61 5.00 -0.09 -18.13
C TYR A 61 4.21 -0.72 -16.99
N ILE A 62 2.89 -0.72 -17.14
CA ILE A 62 1.97 -1.30 -16.17
C ILE A 62 1.16 -2.37 -16.90
N PRO A 63 1.47 -3.65 -16.67
CA PRO A 63 0.70 -4.77 -17.18
C PRO A 63 -0.80 -4.56 -16.96
N TYR A 64 -1.62 -4.93 -17.94
CA TYR A 64 -3.07 -4.75 -17.81
C TYR A 64 -3.61 -5.47 -16.57
N LEU A 65 -3.07 -6.65 -16.23
CA LEU A 65 -3.45 -7.37 -15.01
C LEU A 65 -3.13 -6.56 -13.75
N VAL A 66 -1.96 -5.92 -13.68
CA VAL A 66 -1.56 -5.10 -12.51
C VAL A 66 -2.56 -3.96 -12.30
N ALA A 67 -2.92 -3.25 -13.36
CA ALA A 67 -3.92 -2.18 -13.29
C ALA A 67 -5.30 -2.74 -12.87
N LEU A 68 -5.72 -3.87 -13.45
CA LEU A 68 -6.99 -4.50 -13.11
C LEU A 68 -7.05 -4.91 -11.63
N GLU A 69 -5.99 -5.52 -11.10
CA GLU A 69 -5.91 -5.92 -9.71
C GLU A 69 -5.85 -4.74 -8.75
N PHE A 70 -5.16 -3.66 -9.12
CA PHE A 70 -5.21 -2.41 -8.39
C PHE A 70 -6.66 -1.93 -8.27
N HIS A 71 -7.44 -1.96 -9.35
CA HIS A 71 -8.85 -1.55 -9.33
C HIS A 71 -9.75 -2.45 -8.49
N PHE A 72 -9.50 -3.76 -8.45
CA PHE A 72 -10.23 -4.69 -7.56
C PHE A 72 -9.92 -4.43 -6.08
N ASN A 73 -8.68 -4.09 -5.75
CA ASN A 73 -8.21 -4.06 -4.37
C ASN A 73 -8.20 -2.64 -3.75
N LYS A 74 -8.16 -1.56 -4.55
CA LYS A 74 -8.04 -0.17 -4.06
C LYS A 74 -9.08 0.24 -3.03
N SER A 75 -10.34 -0.18 -3.22
CA SER A 75 -11.44 0.17 -2.31
C SER A 75 -11.24 -0.44 -0.92
N ASN A 76 -10.69 -1.65 -0.87
CA ASN A 76 -10.37 -2.30 0.39
C ASN A 76 -9.20 -1.59 1.08
N LYS A 77 -8.15 -1.21 0.33
CA LYS A 77 -7.02 -0.44 0.87
C LYS A 77 -7.44 0.92 1.44
N LYS A 78 -8.25 1.69 0.71
CA LYS A 78 -8.81 2.97 1.22
C LYS A 78 -9.63 2.77 2.51
N LYS A 79 -10.45 1.72 2.58
CA LYS A 79 -11.21 1.37 3.80
C LYS A 79 -10.28 0.96 4.95
N THR A 80 -9.24 0.19 4.67
CA THR A 80 -8.25 -0.23 5.68
C THR A 80 -7.49 0.96 6.24
N LYS A 81 -7.04 1.90 5.40
CA LYS A 81 -6.41 3.15 5.86
C LYS A 81 -7.29 3.89 6.86
N LYS A 82 -8.57 4.10 6.51
CA LYS A 82 -9.54 4.76 7.40
C LYS A 82 -9.75 4.00 8.71
N ARG A 83 -9.88 2.67 8.65
CA ARG A 83 -10.01 1.83 9.86
C ARG A 83 -8.77 1.90 10.75
N ASN A 84 -7.58 1.92 10.17
CA ASN A 84 -6.33 2.03 10.91
C ASN A 84 -6.23 3.39 11.60
N ALA A 85 -6.54 4.47 10.88
CA ALA A 85 -6.67 5.82 11.44
C ALA A 85 -7.64 5.87 12.64
N ASP A 86 -8.86 5.34 12.48
CA ASP A 86 -9.83 5.26 13.57
C ASP A 86 -9.33 4.38 14.73
N SER A 87 -8.61 3.29 14.45
CA SER A 87 -8.01 2.42 15.48
C SER A 87 -6.92 3.13 16.27
N TYR A 88 -6.01 3.85 15.61
CA TYR A 88 -4.98 4.65 16.27
C TYR A 88 -5.60 5.73 17.15
N PHE A 89 -6.62 6.42 16.65
CA PHE A 89 -7.36 7.40 17.44
C PHE A 89 -7.93 6.77 18.72
N LYS A 90 -8.62 5.62 18.61
CA LYS A 90 -9.16 4.91 19.77
C LYS A 90 -8.10 4.43 20.76
N GLN A 91 -6.92 4.03 20.28
CA GLN A 91 -5.81 3.63 21.15
C GLN A 91 -5.29 4.82 21.97
N VAL A 92 -5.14 5.99 21.33
CA VAL A 92 -4.76 7.23 22.01
C VAL A 92 -5.81 7.66 23.02
N GLU A 93 -7.09 7.63 22.64
CA GLU A 93 -8.23 7.93 23.53
C GLU A 93 -8.25 6.99 24.75
N SER A 94 -8.07 5.68 24.53
CA SER A 94 -7.99 4.71 25.61
C SER A 94 -6.83 4.98 26.57
N ALA A 95 -5.63 5.29 26.04
CA ALA A 95 -4.46 5.58 26.86
C ALA A 95 -4.65 6.84 27.74
N LEU A 96 -5.27 7.89 27.18
CA LEU A 96 -5.56 9.12 27.93
C LEU A 96 -6.65 8.90 28.98
N ASN A 97 -7.69 8.13 28.66
CA ASN A 97 -8.73 7.75 29.63
C ASN A 97 -8.18 6.89 30.77
N GLN A 98 -7.23 6.00 30.49
CA GLN A 98 -6.51 5.24 31.53
C GLN A 98 -5.69 6.17 32.42
N LEU A 99 -4.91 7.09 31.84
CA LEU A 99 -4.15 8.10 32.60
C LEU A 99 -5.08 8.91 33.52
N LYS A 100 -6.20 9.41 32.98
CA LYS A 100 -7.24 10.13 33.74
C LYS A 100 -7.74 9.30 34.92
N SER A 101 -8.09 8.04 34.66
CA SER A 101 -8.60 7.12 35.68
C SER A 101 -7.55 6.82 36.77
N SER A 102 -6.29 6.63 36.41
CA SER A 102 -5.20 6.42 37.36
C SER A 102 -4.98 7.62 38.28
N VAL A 103 -5.02 8.84 37.73
CA VAL A 103 -4.92 10.08 38.51
C VAL A 103 -6.11 10.22 39.46
N GLN A 104 -7.34 9.98 38.99
CA GLN A 104 -8.55 10.09 39.82
C GLN A 104 -8.61 9.06 40.96
N ASN A 105 -8.05 7.86 40.75
CA ASN A 105 -8.12 6.76 41.72
C ASN A 105 -6.95 6.69 42.71
N THR A 106 -5.99 7.62 42.64
CA THR A 106 -4.83 7.61 43.55
C THR A 106 -5.26 8.03 44.96
N ASP A 107 -5.03 7.21 45.98
CA ASP A 107 -5.49 7.50 47.36
C ASP A 107 -4.76 8.68 48.02
N LEU A 108 -3.52 8.98 47.61
CA LEU A 108 -2.80 10.22 48.00
C LEU A 108 -3.51 11.49 47.51
N ILE A 109 -4.29 11.37 46.42
CA ILE A 109 -5.02 12.48 45.80
C ILE A 109 -6.33 12.74 46.56
N LYS A 110 -6.97 11.69 47.10
CA LYS A 110 -8.16 11.83 47.95
C LYS A 110 -7.88 12.55 49.29
N MET A 111 -6.67 12.44 49.84
CA MET A 111 -6.28 13.12 51.08
C MET A 111 -6.05 14.63 50.92
N ASP A 112 -5.82 15.13 49.70
CA ASP A 112 -5.49 16.55 49.42
C ASP A 112 -6.63 17.31 48.71
N ILE A 113 -7.82 16.68 48.58
CA ILE A 113 -9.05 17.32 48.05
C ILE A 113 -9.45 18.54 48.91
N GLU A 114 -9.04 18.60 50.18
CA GLU A 114 -9.27 19.75 51.07
C GLU A 114 -8.42 21.01 50.71
N ASN A 115 -7.33 20.88 49.93
CA ASN A 115 -6.40 21.99 49.62
C ASN A 115 -6.57 22.63 48.23
N GLY A 116 -7.52 22.17 47.40
CA GLY A 116 -7.92 22.80 46.13
C GLY A 116 -6.91 22.75 44.96
N LYS A 117 -5.61 22.62 45.21
CA LYS A 117 -4.54 22.55 44.17
C LYS A 117 -4.69 21.34 43.24
N LEU A 118 -5.14 20.22 43.79
CA LEU A 118 -5.25 18.97 43.07
C LEU A 118 -6.46 18.91 42.13
N LYS A 119 -7.56 19.57 42.51
CA LYS A 119 -8.74 19.77 41.66
C LYS A 119 -8.38 20.56 40.41
N HIS A 120 -7.53 21.58 40.56
CA HIS A 120 -7.03 22.36 39.43
C HIS A 120 -6.12 21.52 38.52
N LEU A 121 -5.28 20.64 39.06
CA LEU A 121 -4.42 19.77 38.26
C LEU A 121 -5.24 18.76 37.44
N ILE A 122 -6.29 18.17 38.03
CA ILE A 122 -7.23 17.28 37.33
C ILE A 122 -7.96 18.04 36.22
N GLY A 123 -8.46 19.24 36.50
CA GLY A 123 -9.10 20.08 35.47
C GLY A 123 -8.15 20.43 34.31
N ASN A 124 -6.88 20.71 34.61
CA ASN A 124 -5.86 20.94 33.57
C ASN A 124 -5.62 19.68 32.72
N LEU A 125 -5.59 18.50 33.34
CA LEU A 125 -5.43 17.23 32.63
C LEU A 125 -6.63 16.94 31.71
N GLU A 126 -7.85 17.25 32.18
CA GLU A 126 -9.07 17.11 31.37
C GLU A 126 -9.03 18.05 30.16
N LEU A 127 -8.73 19.34 30.37
CA LEU A 127 -8.59 20.31 29.29
C LEU A 127 -7.51 19.92 28.28
N PHE A 128 -6.36 19.44 28.78
CA PHE A 128 -5.29 18.93 27.93
C PHE A 128 -5.73 17.73 27.10
N THR A 129 -6.42 16.77 27.72
CA THR A 129 -6.88 15.54 27.06
C THR A 129 -7.89 15.86 25.96
N ASP A 130 -8.86 16.74 26.23
CA ASP A 130 -9.88 17.13 25.25
C ASP A 130 -9.26 17.92 24.09
N ASP A 131 -8.37 18.88 24.36
CA ASP A 131 -7.64 19.63 23.33
C ASP A 131 -6.76 18.71 22.48
N PHE A 132 -6.03 17.79 23.12
CA PHE A 132 -5.18 16.84 22.43
C PHE A 132 -5.98 15.89 21.54
N LEU A 133 -7.07 15.31 22.03
CA LEU A 133 -7.96 14.46 21.24
C LEU A 133 -8.60 15.21 20.08
N THR A 134 -9.00 16.46 20.28
CA THR A 134 -9.53 17.31 19.21
C THR A 134 -8.50 17.50 18.10
N LYS A 135 -7.25 17.83 18.46
CA LYS A 135 -6.14 17.99 17.51
C LYS A 135 -5.79 16.71 16.79
N VAL A 136 -5.68 15.59 17.50
CA VAL A 136 -5.41 14.28 16.88
C VAL A 136 -6.53 13.91 15.92
N ASN A 137 -7.80 14.13 16.30
CA ASN A 137 -8.93 13.86 15.42
C ASN A 137 -8.91 14.74 14.16
N SER A 138 -8.56 16.03 14.27
CA SER A 138 -8.43 16.91 13.10
C SER A 138 -7.26 16.50 12.20
N PHE A 139 -6.10 16.12 12.74
CA PHE A 139 -4.97 15.61 11.93
C PHE A 139 -5.34 14.30 11.20
N VAL A 140 -6.13 13.46 11.86
CA VAL A 140 -6.54 12.17 11.30
C VAL A 140 -7.69 12.32 10.29
N ARG A 141 -8.46 13.42 10.31
CA ARG A 141 -9.69 13.57 9.48
C ARG A 141 -9.66 14.70 8.46
N ASP A 142 -9.05 15.85 8.75
CA ASP A 142 -9.20 17.08 7.96
C ASP A 142 -8.12 17.26 6.87
N GLU A 143 -6.94 16.66 6.99
CA GLU A 143 -5.90 16.75 5.93
C GLU A 143 -6.08 15.72 4.80
N ILE A 144 -7.15 14.92 4.85
CA ILE A 144 -7.18 13.59 4.21
C ILE A 144 -8.09 13.48 2.97
N THR A 145 -8.85 14.50 2.53
CA THR A 145 -9.74 14.29 1.36
C THR A 145 -9.26 14.92 0.06
N ASP A 146 -9.04 16.23 0.03
CA ASP A 146 -8.87 16.93 -1.26
C ASP A 146 -7.50 16.62 -1.88
N LYS A 147 -6.44 16.67 -1.06
CA LYS A 147 -5.08 16.33 -1.50
C LYS A 147 -4.93 14.83 -1.79
N GLU A 148 -5.59 13.96 -1.02
CA GLU A 148 -5.61 12.51 -1.33
C GLU A 148 -6.33 12.23 -2.64
N ASP A 149 -7.43 12.92 -2.93
CA ASP A 149 -8.15 12.79 -4.19
C ASP A 149 -7.32 13.33 -5.37
N GLU A 150 -6.56 14.41 -5.17
CA GLU A 150 -5.62 14.92 -6.17
C GLU A 150 -4.51 13.89 -6.47
N VAL A 151 -3.80 13.42 -5.44
CA VAL A 151 -2.75 12.40 -5.60
C VAL A 151 -3.29 11.11 -6.21
N TYR A 152 -4.52 10.73 -5.85
CA TYR A 152 -5.18 9.57 -6.44
C TYR A 152 -5.49 9.77 -7.93
N LYS A 153 -5.99 10.94 -8.33
CA LYS A 153 -6.23 11.26 -9.75
C LYS A 153 -4.93 11.26 -10.53
N GLU A 154 -3.87 11.85 -9.97
CA GLU A 154 -2.54 11.84 -10.60
C GLU A 154 -2.01 10.41 -10.78
N LEU A 155 -2.17 9.54 -9.77
CA LEU A 155 -1.83 8.13 -9.89
C LEU A 155 -2.62 7.44 -10.99
N LEU A 156 -3.92 7.71 -11.12
CA LEU A 156 -4.75 7.16 -12.20
C LEU A 156 -4.31 7.64 -13.57
N ASN A 157 -3.92 8.90 -13.72
CA ASN A 157 -3.41 9.43 -14.98
C ASN A 157 -2.13 8.69 -15.39
N ILE A 158 -1.20 8.49 -14.45
CA ILE A 158 0.03 7.71 -14.69
C ILE A 158 -0.31 6.28 -15.13
N ILE A 159 -1.22 5.61 -14.40
CA ILE A 159 -1.67 4.26 -14.77
C ILE A 159 -2.25 4.27 -16.18
N SER A 160 -3.14 5.20 -16.50
CA SER A 160 -3.78 5.30 -17.80
C SER A 160 -2.79 5.54 -18.94
N ASP A 161 -1.71 6.27 -18.69
CA ASP A 161 -0.72 6.61 -19.71
C ASP A 161 0.33 5.50 -19.94
N SER A 162 0.44 4.55 -19.01
CA SER A 162 1.46 3.50 -19.00
C SER A 162 0.88 2.07 -19.00
N ILE A 163 -0.44 1.91 -19.05
CA ILE A 163 -1.10 0.61 -19.04
C ILE A 163 -0.89 -0.14 -20.36
N GLY A 164 -0.64 -1.45 -20.27
CA GLY A 164 -0.61 -2.36 -21.40
C GLY A 164 -1.98 -2.65 -22.00
N ASP A 165 -1.96 -3.34 -23.13
CA ASP A 165 -3.17 -3.70 -23.86
C ASP A 165 -4.01 -4.74 -23.11
N VAL A 166 -5.32 -4.73 -23.36
CA VAL A 166 -6.23 -5.76 -22.83
C VAL A 166 -5.88 -7.11 -23.45
N TYR A 167 -5.81 -8.15 -22.63
CA TYR A 167 -5.52 -9.50 -23.11
C TYR A 167 -6.70 -10.14 -23.85
N GLU A 168 -6.38 -11.00 -24.80
CA GLU A 168 -7.33 -11.97 -25.35
C GLU A 168 -7.51 -13.13 -24.35
N GLN A 169 -8.72 -13.68 -24.27
CA GLN A 169 -9.00 -14.80 -23.35
C GLN A 169 -8.16 -16.03 -23.72
N GLU A 170 -8.00 -16.28 -25.02
CA GLU A 170 -7.22 -17.38 -25.55
C GLU A 170 -5.75 -17.33 -25.07
N TRP A 171 -5.16 -16.13 -25.01
CA TRP A 171 -3.80 -15.93 -24.51
C TRP A 171 -3.68 -16.26 -23.02
N ILE A 172 -4.66 -15.84 -22.20
CA ILE A 172 -4.72 -16.20 -20.79
C ILE A 172 -4.83 -17.72 -20.65
N ASP A 173 -5.73 -18.36 -21.38
CA ASP A 173 -5.96 -19.81 -21.33
C ASP A 173 -4.70 -20.61 -21.68
N GLU A 174 -3.88 -20.12 -22.62
CA GLU A 174 -2.60 -20.74 -22.98
C GLU A 174 -1.57 -20.64 -21.84
N ILE A 175 -1.48 -19.48 -21.18
CA ILE A 175 -0.58 -19.28 -20.05
C ILE A 175 -0.99 -20.11 -18.85
N GLU A 176 -2.29 -20.22 -18.54
CA GLU A 176 -2.76 -21.02 -17.41
C GLU A 176 -2.48 -22.52 -17.61
N LYS A 177 -2.59 -23.03 -18.85
CA LYS A 177 -2.18 -24.40 -19.19
C LYS A 177 -0.67 -24.63 -18.97
N GLU A 178 0.16 -23.63 -19.25
CA GLU A 178 1.59 -23.68 -18.88
C GLU A 178 1.74 -23.66 -17.36
N GLY A 179 0.98 -22.79 -16.68
CA GLY A 179 0.95 -22.63 -15.24
C GLY A 179 0.66 -23.92 -14.49
N GLU A 180 -0.31 -24.72 -14.94
CA GLU A 180 -0.59 -26.05 -14.37
C GLU A 180 0.65 -26.94 -14.31
N LYS A 181 1.44 -26.97 -15.38
CA LYS A 181 2.68 -27.76 -15.44
C LYS A 181 3.77 -27.17 -14.53
N ARG A 182 3.94 -25.85 -14.58
CA ARG A 182 4.95 -25.14 -13.76
C ARG A 182 4.70 -25.32 -12.28
N PHE A 183 3.44 -25.30 -11.83
CA PHE A 183 3.08 -25.51 -10.44
C PHE A 183 3.42 -26.93 -9.97
N ALA A 184 3.07 -27.94 -10.77
CA ALA A 184 3.41 -29.33 -10.46
C ALA A 184 4.92 -29.57 -10.31
N GLU A 185 5.73 -28.76 -11.00
CA GLU A 185 7.20 -28.82 -10.97
C GLU A 185 7.84 -27.76 -10.04
N ALA A 186 7.04 -26.99 -9.30
CA ALA A 186 7.49 -25.89 -8.44
C ALA A 186 8.39 -24.86 -9.16
N ILE A 187 8.05 -24.54 -10.42
CA ILE A 187 8.79 -23.60 -11.26
C ILE A 187 8.25 -22.17 -11.07
N PRO A 188 9.06 -21.21 -10.63
CA PRO A 188 8.65 -19.80 -10.49
C PRO A 188 8.44 -19.13 -11.86
N PRO A 189 7.72 -17.99 -11.94
CA PRO A 189 7.03 -17.31 -10.83
C PRO A 189 5.66 -17.91 -10.51
N GLY A 190 5.16 -17.66 -9.29
CA GLY A 190 3.79 -17.95 -8.88
C GLY A 190 3.54 -19.33 -8.24
N PHE A 191 4.48 -20.28 -8.25
CA PHE A 191 4.20 -21.64 -7.73
C PHE A 191 3.76 -21.66 -6.24
N ASP A 192 4.21 -20.70 -5.43
CA ASP A 192 3.81 -20.55 -4.02
C ASP A 192 2.34 -20.13 -3.84
N ASP A 193 1.67 -19.70 -4.90
CA ASP A 193 0.26 -19.29 -4.90
C ASP A 193 -0.72 -20.45 -5.13
N GLU A 194 -0.29 -21.70 -5.00
CA GLU A 194 -1.14 -22.88 -5.24
C GLU A 194 -2.44 -22.85 -4.43
N ASN A 195 -2.39 -22.26 -3.23
CA ASN A 195 -3.53 -22.13 -2.33
C ASN A 195 -4.42 -20.89 -2.60
N LYS A 196 -4.08 -20.03 -3.58
CA LYS A 196 -4.94 -18.89 -3.97
C LYS A 196 -6.10 -19.39 -4.83
N ASP A 197 -7.14 -19.86 -4.16
CA ASP A 197 -8.39 -20.25 -4.79
C ASP A 197 -9.25 -19.04 -5.13
N GLY A 198 -9.40 -18.76 -6.42
CA GLY A 198 -10.34 -17.75 -6.90
C GLY A 198 -10.17 -17.41 -8.37
N THR A 199 -11.28 -17.16 -9.05
CA THR A 199 -11.31 -16.66 -10.43
C THR A 199 -11.80 -15.22 -10.44
N ARG A 200 -11.12 -14.33 -11.16
CA ARG A 200 -11.55 -12.96 -11.41
C ARG A 200 -12.02 -12.82 -12.84
N LYS A 201 -13.06 -12.02 -13.06
CA LYS A 201 -13.64 -11.76 -14.38
C LYS A 201 -13.85 -10.27 -14.57
N TYR A 202 -13.43 -9.75 -15.71
CA TYR A 202 -13.62 -8.35 -16.07
C TYR A 202 -13.52 -8.16 -17.58
N ASN A 203 -14.44 -7.36 -18.15
CA ASN A 203 -14.40 -6.96 -19.56
C ASN A 203 -14.09 -8.08 -20.57
N GLY A 204 -14.75 -9.24 -20.42
CA GLY A 204 -14.57 -10.37 -21.34
C GLY A 204 -13.43 -11.33 -20.99
N ILE A 205 -12.53 -10.95 -20.07
CA ILE A 205 -11.48 -11.86 -19.58
C ILE A 205 -11.84 -12.53 -18.25
N SER A 206 -11.29 -13.72 -18.04
CA SER A 206 -11.40 -14.55 -16.85
C SER A 206 -10.04 -15.19 -16.58
N TYR A 207 -9.52 -15.07 -15.35
CA TYR A 207 -8.25 -15.67 -14.95
C TYR A 207 -8.32 -16.19 -13.51
N HIS A 208 -7.56 -17.25 -13.23
CA HIS A 208 -7.36 -17.79 -11.89
C HIS A 208 -6.26 -16.99 -11.19
N GLN A 209 -6.56 -16.52 -9.98
CA GLN A 209 -5.67 -15.64 -9.22
C GLN A 209 -4.30 -16.27 -8.95
N LYS A 210 -4.22 -17.59 -8.78
CA LYS A 210 -2.95 -18.30 -8.64
C LYS A 210 -1.99 -18.14 -9.83
N TYR A 211 -2.50 -17.89 -11.04
CA TYR A 211 -1.65 -17.68 -12.22
C TYR A 211 -1.36 -16.20 -12.49
N GLY A 212 -1.79 -15.28 -11.62
CA GLY A 212 -1.63 -13.83 -11.81
C GLY A 212 -0.17 -13.42 -12.06
N ASP A 213 0.75 -13.89 -11.21
CA ASP A 213 2.19 -13.59 -11.33
C ASP A 213 2.76 -14.12 -12.65
N LEU A 214 2.33 -15.30 -13.10
CA LEU A 214 2.78 -15.88 -14.37
C LEU A 214 2.24 -15.10 -15.57
N ILE A 215 0.97 -14.68 -15.53
CA ILE A 215 0.37 -13.87 -16.59
C ILE A 215 1.09 -12.52 -16.68
N ILE A 216 1.35 -11.86 -15.55
CA ILE A 216 2.13 -10.62 -15.50
C ILE A 216 3.54 -10.84 -16.06
N TRP A 217 4.20 -11.93 -15.68
CA TRP A 217 5.55 -12.25 -16.17
C TRP A 217 5.60 -12.45 -17.69
N LYS A 218 4.53 -12.97 -18.30
CA LYS A 218 4.45 -13.21 -19.75
C LYS A 218 4.08 -11.95 -20.55
N ASP A 219 3.54 -10.93 -19.89
CA ASP A 219 3.19 -9.63 -20.47
C ASP A 219 4.41 -8.69 -20.58
N ILE A 220 5.47 -8.95 -19.81
CA ILE A 220 6.72 -8.17 -19.78
C ILE A 220 7.69 -8.75 -20.81
#